data_AF-A0A9F5IZ18-F1
#
_entry.id   AF-A0A9F5IZ18-F1
#
_cell.length_a   1.000
_cell.length_b   1.000
_cell.length_c   1.000
_cell.angle_alpha   90.00
_cell.angle_beta   90.00
_cell.angle_gamma   90.00
#
_symmetry.space_group_name_H-M   'P 1'
#
loop_
_entity.id
_entity.type
_entity.pdbx_description
1 polymer ?
#
loop_
_entity_poly.entity_id
_entity_poly.type
_entity_poly.pdbx_seq_one_letter_code
_entity_poly.pdbx_strand_id
1 'polypeptide(L)'
;MLLGQCLGYQNYRYFICLLLYGSVVLLYGSLLNANVVLTLLEESGLAHTILLLVLPWLMLLIGQVNIAAFVHAFVTDVCIVGFLFCTSFLLFHGLLALRGQTTKEWFEGNRQYDLGWRNNLRQVMGDRWILAFLTPFIASPLPGDGITFQTRSPKMELPSRPRNF
;
A
#
# COMPACT_ATOMS: atom_id res chain seq x y z
N MET A 1 -14.45 4.70 -1.30
CA MET A 1 -14.92 5.11 0.04
C MET A 1 -13.85 5.87 0.83
N LEU A 2 -12.62 5.36 1.00
CA LEU A 2 -11.56 6.06 1.76
C LEU A 2 -11.14 7.45 1.22
N LEU A 3 -11.12 7.63 -0.10
CA LEU A 3 -10.72 8.90 -0.74
C LEU A 3 -11.91 9.71 -1.29
N GLY A 4 -13.15 9.25 -1.06
CA GLY A 4 -14.35 9.88 -1.65
C GLY A 4 -14.40 9.85 -3.19
N GLN A 5 -13.45 9.18 -3.86
CA GLN A 5 -13.31 9.14 -5.32
C GLN A 5 -12.97 7.74 -5.82
N CYS A 6 -13.25 7.48 -7.09
CA CYS A 6 -12.81 6.27 -7.78
C CYS A 6 -11.31 6.31 -8.04
N LEU A 7 -10.63 5.18 -7.86
CA LEU A 7 -9.23 5.01 -8.26
C LEU A 7 -9.17 4.57 -9.73
N GLY A 8 -8.42 5.30 -10.53
CA GLY A 8 -8.27 5.08 -11.96
C GLY A 8 -6.98 5.69 -12.49
N TYR A 9 -6.87 5.77 -13.82
CA TYR A 9 -5.63 6.10 -14.51
C TYR A 9 -4.93 7.37 -13.99
N GLN A 10 -5.68 8.46 -13.81
CA GLN A 10 -5.12 9.78 -13.48
C GLN A 10 -4.68 9.93 -12.02
N ASN A 11 -5.26 9.15 -11.08
CA ASN A 11 -5.01 9.31 -9.64
C ASN A 11 -4.32 8.11 -8.98
N TYR A 12 -4.10 7.02 -9.71
CA TYR A 12 -3.48 5.81 -9.17
C TYR A 12 -2.07 6.06 -8.59
N ARG A 13 -1.28 6.94 -9.21
CA ARG A 13 0.05 7.32 -8.69
C ARG A 13 -0.03 7.93 -7.28
N TYR A 14 -0.99 8.81 -7.04
CA TYR A 14 -1.12 9.50 -5.75
C TYR A 14 -1.57 8.53 -4.67
N PHE A 15 -2.39 7.56 -5.04
CA PHE A 15 -2.78 6.48 -4.14
C PHE A 15 -1.58 5.61 -3.74
N ILE A 16 -0.72 5.21 -4.68
CA ILE A 16 0.53 4.48 -4.36
C ILE A 16 1.42 5.30 -3.42
N CYS A 17 1.62 6.60 -3.73
CA CYS A 17 2.40 7.49 -2.88
C CYS A 17 1.77 7.64 -1.48
N LEU A 18 0.44 7.82 -1.38
CA LEU A 18 -0.27 7.91 -0.11
C LEU A 18 -0.01 6.68 0.76
N LEU A 19 -0.07 5.48 0.17
CA LEU A 19 0.21 4.24 0.90
C LEU A 19 1.66 4.16 1.37
N LEU A 20 2.62 4.60 0.55
CA LEU A 20 4.04 4.64 0.88
C LEU A 20 4.36 5.64 2.00
N TYR A 21 3.93 6.89 1.88
CA TYR A 21 4.17 7.90 2.92
C TYR A 21 3.36 7.59 4.18
N GLY A 22 2.14 7.08 4.02
CA GLY A 22 1.31 6.62 5.14
C GLY A 22 2.01 5.53 5.93
N SER A 23 2.56 4.49 5.28
CA SER A 23 3.28 3.44 5.99
C SER A 23 4.52 3.96 6.71
N VAL A 24 5.29 4.87 6.11
CA VAL A 24 6.46 5.48 6.77
C VAL A 24 6.07 6.29 8.01
N VAL A 25 5.06 7.16 7.89
CA VAL A 25 4.59 8.00 9.01
C VAL A 25 4.04 7.13 10.14
N LEU A 26 3.26 6.10 9.82
CA LEU A 26 2.65 5.20 10.80
C LEU A 26 3.71 4.32 11.48
N LEU A 27 4.71 3.82 10.74
CA LEU A 27 5.84 3.11 11.32
C LEU A 27 6.64 4.01 12.27
N TYR A 28 6.94 5.24 11.84
CA TYR A 28 7.65 6.20 12.68
C TYR A 28 6.85 6.52 13.97
N GLY A 29 5.53 6.71 13.86
CA GLY A 29 4.65 6.85 15.02
C GLY A 29 4.72 5.66 15.97
N SER A 30 4.69 4.43 15.46
CA SER A 30 4.83 3.22 16.27
C SER A 30 6.18 3.16 16.98
N LEU A 31 7.28 3.53 16.31
CA LEU A 31 8.62 3.54 16.90
C LEU A 31 8.77 4.60 18.00
N LEU A 32 8.18 5.79 17.82
CA LEU A 32 8.17 6.82 18.85
C LEU A 32 7.40 6.39 20.10
N ASN A 33 6.32 5.62 19.93
CA ASN A 33 5.53 5.11 21.05
C ASN A 33 6.09 3.81 21.65
N ALA A 34 7.07 3.16 21.01
CA ALA A 34 7.62 1.88 21.46
C ALA A 34 8.21 1.96 22.88
N ASN A 35 8.90 3.06 23.20
CA ASN A 35 9.45 3.27 24.54
C ASN A 35 8.37 3.28 25.63
N VAL A 36 7.21 3.90 25.35
CA VAL A 36 6.09 3.96 26.30
C VAL A 36 5.51 2.57 26.53
N VAL A 37 5.36 1.77 25.47
CA VAL A 37 4.89 0.38 25.57
C VAL A 37 5.86 -0.48 26.37
N LEU A 38 7.17 -0.32 26.17
CA LEU A 38 8.18 -1.05 26.93
C LEU A 38 8.17 -0.68 28.41
N THR A 39 8.06 0.61 28.74
CA THR A 39 7.91 1.04 30.15
C THR A 39 6.63 0.49 30.77
N LEU A 40 5.50 0.50 30.05
CA LEU A 40 4.25 -0.10 30.55
C LEU A 40 4.38 -1.61 30.78
N LEU A 41 5.12 -2.31 29.90
CA LEU A 41 5.39 -3.73 30.03
C LEU A 41 6.21 -4.07 31.29
N GLU A 42 7.22 -3.26 31.59
CA GLU A 42 8.05 -3.41 32.79
C GLU A 42 7.27 -3.13 34.08
N GLU A 43 6.44 -2.08 34.09
CA GLU A 43 5.70 -1.66 35.29
C GLU A 43 4.46 -2.51 35.58
N SER A 44 3.68 -2.85 34.55
CA SER A 44 2.35 -3.48 34.69
C SER A 44 2.32 -4.96 34.28
N GLY A 45 3.41 -5.46 33.71
CA GLY A 45 3.51 -6.82 33.18
C GLY A 45 2.80 -7.02 31.85
N LEU A 46 3.06 -8.18 31.25
CA LEU A 46 2.64 -8.52 29.89
C LEU A 46 1.11 -8.59 29.71
N ALA A 47 0.40 -9.22 30.64
CA ALA A 47 -1.05 -9.41 30.53
C ALA A 47 -1.81 -8.07 30.53
N HIS A 48 -1.45 -7.16 31.45
CA HIS A 48 -2.05 -5.83 31.53
C HIS A 48 -1.75 -5.00 30.28
N THR A 49 -0.51 -5.03 29.80
CA THR A 49 -0.09 -4.30 28.60
C THR A 49 -0.82 -4.81 27.35
N ILE A 50 -0.97 -6.13 27.19
CA ILE A 50 -1.76 -6.70 26.08
C ILE A 50 -3.23 -6.27 26.18
N LEU A 51 -3.84 -6.36 27.37
CA LEU A 51 -5.22 -5.91 27.55
C LEU A 51 -5.38 -4.43 27.18
N LEU A 52 -4.39 -3.60 27.49
CA LEU A 52 -4.41 -2.16 27.21
C LEU A 52 -4.32 -1.87 25.70
N LEU A 53 -3.51 -2.62 24.96
CA LEU A 53 -3.38 -2.48 23.50
C LEU A 53 -4.56 -3.10 22.73
N VAL A 54 -5.22 -4.13 23.28
CA VAL A 54 -6.35 -4.77 22.58
C VAL A 54 -7.68 -4.09 22.94
N LEU A 55 -7.84 -3.66 24.18
CA LEU A 55 -9.08 -3.12 24.74
C LEU A 55 -8.87 -1.80 25.50
N PRO A 56 -8.23 -0.78 24.90
CA PRO A 56 -7.88 0.46 25.60
C PRO A 56 -9.12 1.17 26.17
N TRP A 57 -10.22 1.18 25.41
CA TRP A 57 -11.49 1.78 25.83
C TRP A 57 -12.10 1.10 27.03
N LEU A 58 -12.08 -0.24 27.08
CA LEU A 58 -12.62 -0.97 28.22
C LEU A 58 -11.84 -0.61 29.48
N MET A 59 -10.50 -0.68 29.41
CA MET A 59 -9.62 -0.38 30.55
C MET A 59 -9.75 1.04 31.07
N LEU A 60 -10.03 2.00 30.18
CA LEU A 60 -10.35 3.37 30.59
C LEU A 60 -11.68 3.44 31.35
N LEU A 61 -12.73 2.79 30.83
CA LEU A 61 -14.08 2.83 31.41
C LEU A 61 -14.15 2.16 32.79
N ILE A 62 -13.41 1.06 32.99
CA ILE A 62 -13.33 0.38 34.29
C ILE A 62 -12.30 0.99 35.25
N GLY A 63 -11.71 2.14 34.88
CA GLY A 63 -10.78 2.90 35.72
C GLY A 63 -9.44 2.20 35.97
N GLN A 64 -9.04 1.25 35.12
CA GLN A 64 -7.77 0.52 35.26
C GLN A 64 -6.57 1.30 34.73
N VAL A 65 -6.80 2.33 33.91
CA VAL A 65 -5.75 3.19 33.36
C VAL A 65 -6.15 4.66 33.42
N ASN A 66 -5.14 5.54 33.49
CA ASN A 66 -5.33 6.97 33.35
C ASN A 66 -5.45 7.39 31.87
N ILE A 67 -5.89 8.62 31.63
CA ILE A 67 -6.10 9.16 30.28
C ILE A 67 -4.80 9.19 29.45
N ALA A 68 -3.66 9.48 30.08
CA ALA A 68 -2.39 9.54 29.35
C ALA A 68 -1.98 8.16 28.81
N ALA A 69 -2.03 7.13 29.65
CA ALA A 69 -1.76 5.75 29.25
C ALA A 69 -2.73 5.27 28.17
N PHE A 70 -4.02 5.62 28.29
CA PHE A 70 -5.02 5.36 27.26
C PHE A 70 -4.67 6.02 25.92
N VAL A 71 -4.31 7.31 25.91
CA VAL A 71 -3.95 8.02 24.67
C VAL A 71 -2.74 7.39 24.01
N HIS A 72 -1.70 7.03 24.77
CA HIS A 72 -0.52 6.37 24.21
C HIS A 72 -0.83 5.00 23.63
N ALA A 73 -1.64 4.18 24.31
CA ALA A 73 -2.09 2.89 23.81
C ALA A 73 -2.90 3.06 22.52
N PHE A 74 -3.91 3.94 22.54
CA PHE A 74 -4.77 4.20 21.39
C PHE A 74 -3.99 4.70 20.17
N VAL A 75 -3.04 5.62 20.35
CA VAL A 75 -2.17 6.10 19.26
C VAL A 75 -1.31 4.96 18.73
N THR A 76 -0.73 4.15 19.60
CA THR A 76 0.06 2.97 19.22
C THR A 76 -0.76 2.01 18.37
N ASP A 77 -2.00 1.70 18.78
CA ASP A 77 -2.89 0.78 18.05
C ASP A 77 -3.23 1.33 16.67
N VAL A 78 -3.60 2.61 16.57
CA VAL A 78 -3.88 3.28 15.30
C VAL A 78 -2.65 3.26 14.38
N CYS A 79 -1.46 3.53 14.93
CA CYS A 79 -0.21 3.50 14.16
C CYS A 79 0.11 2.09 13.66
N ILE A 80 0.02 1.06 14.50
CA ILE A 80 0.33 -0.32 14.13
C ILE A 80 -0.68 -0.85 13.10
N VAL A 81 -1.99 -0.76 13.40
CA VAL A 81 -3.05 -1.25 12.51
C VAL A 81 -3.01 -0.50 11.18
N GLY A 82 -2.85 0.83 11.24
CA GLY A 82 -2.70 1.66 10.04
C GLY A 82 -1.47 1.28 9.22
N PHE A 83 -0.32 1.07 9.85
CA PHE A 83 0.91 0.65 9.17
C PHE A 83 0.72 -0.68 8.44
N LEU A 84 0.13 -1.68 9.10
CA LEU A 84 -0.15 -2.98 8.51
C LEU A 84 -1.12 -2.87 7.33
N PHE A 85 -2.17 -2.06 7.47
CA PHE A 85 -3.12 -1.78 6.39
C PHE A 85 -2.45 -1.12 5.19
N CYS A 86 -1.76 0.01 5.40
CA CYS A 86 -1.08 0.76 4.34
C CYS A 86 -0.03 -0.10 3.62
N THR A 87 0.77 -0.85 4.37
CA THR A 87 1.81 -1.73 3.81
C THR A 87 1.22 -2.88 3.01
N SER A 88 0.16 -3.54 3.50
CA SER A 88 -0.48 -4.63 2.78
C SER A 88 -1.06 -4.16 1.44
N PHE A 89 -1.74 -3.02 1.45
CA PHE A 89 -2.27 -2.40 0.23
C PHE A 89 -1.14 -1.95 -0.70
N LEU A 90 -0.06 -1.37 -0.17
CA LEU A 90 1.09 -0.96 -0.98
C LEU A 90 1.73 -2.15 -1.70
N LEU A 91 1.92 -3.27 -0.99
CA LEU A 91 2.49 -4.48 -1.57
C LEU A 91 1.59 -5.06 -2.67
N PHE A 92 0.28 -5.14 -2.41
CA PHE A 92 -0.67 -5.64 -3.39
C PHE A 92 -0.73 -4.74 -4.63
N HIS A 93 -0.93 -3.44 -4.45
CA HIS A 93 -1.03 -2.49 -5.56
C HIS A 93 0.31 -2.27 -6.28
N GLY A 94 1.43 -2.40 -5.57
CA GLY A 94 2.77 -2.45 -6.14
C GLY A 94 2.94 -3.66 -7.04
N LEU A 95 2.48 -4.85 -6.62
CA LEU A 95 2.49 -6.06 -7.46
C LEU A 95 1.65 -5.87 -8.74
N LEU A 96 0.46 -5.28 -8.62
CA LEU A 96 -0.40 -4.95 -9.75
C LEU A 96 0.31 -3.98 -10.72
N ALA A 97 0.91 -2.91 -10.18
CA ALA A 97 1.67 -1.94 -10.97
C ALA A 97 2.88 -2.58 -11.67
N LEU A 98 3.58 -3.51 -11.02
CA LEU A 98 4.71 -4.22 -11.63
C LEU A 98 4.27 -5.18 -12.75
N ARG A 99 3.05 -5.71 -12.69
CA ARG A 99 2.49 -6.64 -13.69
C ARG A 99 1.68 -5.94 -14.78
N GLY A 100 1.49 -4.62 -14.71
CA GLY A 100 0.66 -3.89 -15.66
C GLY A 100 -0.81 -4.31 -15.58
N GLN A 101 -1.34 -4.45 -14.37
CA GLN A 101 -2.72 -4.89 -14.14
C GLN A 101 -3.47 -3.95 -13.20
N THR A 102 -4.77 -3.88 -13.39
CA THR A 102 -5.74 -3.38 -12.40
C THR A 102 -6.21 -4.51 -11.50
N THR A 103 -6.87 -4.18 -10.39
CA THR A 103 -7.48 -5.17 -9.49
C THR A 103 -8.50 -6.06 -10.22
N LYS A 104 -9.30 -5.48 -11.13
CA LYS A 104 -10.25 -6.24 -11.95
C LYS A 104 -9.55 -7.28 -12.82
N GLU A 105 -8.53 -6.84 -13.57
CA GLU A 105 -7.76 -7.70 -14.47
C GLU A 105 -7.01 -8.79 -13.72
N TRP A 106 -6.58 -8.53 -12.48
CA TRP A 106 -6.00 -9.55 -11.62
C TRP A 106 -6.97 -10.69 -11.32
N PHE A 107 -8.21 -10.37 -10.94
CA PHE A 107 -9.25 -11.38 -10.67
C PHE A 107 -9.66 -12.13 -11.94
N GLU A 108 -9.55 -11.50 -13.10
CA GLU A 108 -9.79 -12.13 -14.40
C GLU A 108 -8.57 -12.91 -14.93
N GLY A 109 -7.42 -12.86 -14.24
CA GLY A 109 -6.17 -13.48 -14.70
C GLY A 109 -5.58 -12.83 -15.96
N ASN A 110 -6.03 -11.64 -16.33
CA ASN A 110 -5.65 -10.95 -17.56
C ASN A 110 -4.34 -10.18 -17.42
N ARG A 111 -3.31 -10.56 -18.19
CA ARG A 111 -1.97 -9.93 -18.22
C ARG A 111 -1.61 -9.33 -19.58
N GLN A 112 -2.61 -9.01 -20.41
CA GLN A 112 -2.37 -8.52 -21.77
C GLN A 112 -1.65 -7.17 -21.83
N TYR A 113 -1.71 -6.36 -20.76
CA TYR A 113 -1.05 -5.06 -20.67
C TYR A 113 0.32 -5.10 -19.98
N ASP A 114 0.86 -6.30 -19.72
CA ASP A 114 2.20 -6.45 -19.15
C ASP A 114 3.28 -6.19 -20.20
N LEU A 115 3.90 -5.01 -20.13
CA LEU A 115 4.98 -4.53 -21.02
C LEU A 115 6.37 -4.65 -20.36
N GLY A 116 6.46 -5.40 -19.25
CA GLY A 116 7.64 -5.50 -18.40
C GLY A 116 7.66 -4.45 -17.29
N TRP A 117 8.19 -4.83 -16.12
CA TRP A 117 8.06 -4.08 -14.87
C TRP A 117 8.44 -2.59 -14.96
N ARG A 118 9.49 -2.24 -15.71
CA ARG A 118 9.92 -0.83 -15.88
C ARG A 118 8.88 -0.02 -16.66
N ASN A 119 8.38 -0.58 -17.76
CA ASN A 119 7.39 0.08 -18.59
C ASN A 119 6.05 0.16 -17.84
N ASN A 120 5.68 -0.88 -17.10
CA ASN A 120 4.46 -0.89 -16.30
C ASN A 120 4.52 0.18 -15.18
N LEU A 121 5.66 0.33 -14.49
CA LEU A 121 5.83 1.41 -13.51
C LEU A 121 5.78 2.80 -14.18
N ARG A 122 6.35 2.96 -15.37
CA ARG A 122 6.24 4.22 -16.14
C ARG A 122 4.80 4.52 -16.55
N GLN A 123 4.01 3.51 -16.89
CA GLN A 123 2.57 3.67 -17.18
C GLN A 123 1.78 4.16 -15.97
N VAL A 124 2.17 3.74 -14.76
CA VAL A 124 1.51 4.14 -13.50
C VAL A 124 1.99 5.49 -12.97
N MET A 125 3.30 5.72 -12.96
CA MET A 125 3.93 6.86 -12.28
C MET A 125 4.33 7.99 -13.23
N GLY A 126 4.27 7.77 -14.55
CA GLY A 126 4.63 8.72 -15.59
C GLY A 126 6.12 8.74 -15.94
N ASP A 127 6.51 9.65 -16.83
CA ASP A 127 7.87 9.72 -17.39
C ASP A 127 8.97 9.91 -16.35
N ARG A 128 8.68 10.61 -15.26
CA ARG A 128 9.61 10.89 -14.17
C ARG A 128 9.33 9.97 -12.98
N TRP A 129 9.01 8.71 -13.23
CA TRP A 129 8.52 7.76 -12.23
C TRP A 129 9.36 7.67 -10.94
N ILE A 130 10.70 7.72 -11.05
CA ILE A 130 11.60 7.72 -9.87
C ILE A 130 11.36 8.96 -8.99
N LEU A 131 11.27 10.14 -9.60
CA LEU A 131 11.02 11.39 -8.88
C LEU A 131 9.57 11.43 -8.35
N ALA A 132 8.61 10.89 -9.10
CA ALA A 132 7.22 10.81 -8.68
C ALA A 132 7.02 9.95 -7.42
N PHE A 133 7.85 8.92 -7.21
CA PHE A 133 7.88 8.17 -5.95
C PHE A 133 8.35 9.03 -4.78
N LEU A 134 9.40 9.84 -4.97
CA LEU A 134 10.00 10.70 -3.94
C LEU A 134 9.19 11.97 -3.64
N THR A 135 8.41 12.44 -4.60
CA THR A 135 7.55 13.60 -4.41
C THR A 135 6.30 13.45 -5.29
N PRO A 136 5.12 13.19 -4.68
CA PRO A 136 3.90 13.00 -5.45
C PRO A 136 3.46 14.26 -6.19
N PHE A 137 3.98 15.43 -5.80
CA PHE A 137 3.60 16.73 -6.33
C PHE A 137 4.39 17.14 -7.58
N ILE A 138 5.42 16.38 -7.97
CA ILE A 138 6.17 16.70 -9.18
C ILE A 138 5.38 16.36 -10.44
N ALA A 139 5.51 17.20 -11.46
CA ALA A 139 4.95 16.92 -12.77
C ALA A 139 5.62 15.68 -13.38
N SER A 140 4.89 14.57 -13.41
CA SER A 140 5.27 13.33 -14.11
C SER A 140 4.16 12.95 -15.09
N PRO A 141 4.18 13.44 -16.34
CA PRO A 141 3.13 13.15 -17.31
C PRO A 141 2.97 11.64 -17.52
N LEU A 142 1.72 11.18 -17.58
CA LEU A 142 1.43 9.79 -17.93
C LEU A 142 1.58 9.62 -19.45
N PRO A 143 2.11 8.47 -19.93
CA PRO A 143 2.44 8.29 -21.34
C PRO A 143 1.22 8.03 -22.26
N GLY A 144 0.01 7.90 -21.71
CA GLY A 144 -1.21 7.58 -22.45
C GLY A 144 -2.38 8.52 -22.12
N ASP A 145 -3.49 8.32 -22.84
CA ASP A 145 -4.73 9.10 -22.74
C ASP A 145 -5.72 8.55 -21.69
N GLY A 146 -5.46 7.36 -21.15
CA GLY A 146 -6.34 6.65 -20.22
C GLY A 146 -7.49 5.90 -20.90
N ILE A 147 -7.50 5.84 -22.24
CA ILE A 147 -8.51 5.14 -23.06
C ILE A 147 -7.83 4.02 -23.86
N THR A 148 -6.68 4.33 -24.47
CA THR A 148 -5.92 3.43 -25.34
C THR A 148 -4.68 2.93 -24.61
N PHE A 149 -4.58 1.61 -24.45
CA PHE A 149 -3.46 0.97 -23.76
C PHE A 149 -2.74 -0.01 -24.68
N GLN A 150 -1.42 0.04 -24.67
CA GLN A 150 -0.59 -0.90 -25.43
C GLN A 150 -0.72 -2.30 -24.84
N THR A 151 -0.97 -3.29 -25.69
CA THR A 151 -1.01 -4.70 -25.31
C THR A 151 0.26 -5.42 -25.76
N ARG A 152 0.54 -6.53 -25.10
CA ARG A 152 1.60 -7.45 -25.48
C ARG A 152 1.28 -8.03 -26.86
N SER A 153 2.22 -7.93 -27.79
CA SER A 153 2.05 -8.52 -29.13
C SER A 153 1.78 -10.03 -29.00
N PRO A 154 0.85 -10.60 -29.80
CA PRO A 154 0.70 -12.05 -29.87
C PRO A 154 2.07 -12.66 -30.21
N LYS A 155 2.49 -13.70 -29.47
CA LYS A 155 3.63 -14.50 -29.90
C LYS A 155 3.29 -15.01 -31.30
N MET A 156 4.06 -14.61 -32.30
CA MET A 156 3.96 -15.14 -33.65
C MET A 156 4.22 -16.65 -33.55
N GLU A 157 3.18 -17.47 -33.71
CA GLU A 157 3.34 -18.89 -33.92
C GLU A 157 4.15 -19.07 -35.20
N LEU A 158 5.41 -19.48 -35.05
CA LEU A 158 6.24 -19.89 -36.18
C LEU A 158 5.49 -21.02 -36.90
N PRO A 159 5.26 -20.93 -38.23
CA PRO A 159 4.61 -22.00 -38.97
C PRO A 159 5.40 -23.29 -38.75
N SER A 160 4.74 -24.33 -38.24
CA SER A 160 5.34 -25.66 -38.14
C SER A 160 5.80 -26.08 -39.54
N ARG A 161 7.10 -26.37 -39.68
CA ARG A 161 7.69 -26.90 -40.93
C ARG A 161 6.79 -28.03 -41.45
N PRO A 162 6.40 -28.02 -42.74
CA PRO A 162 5.68 -29.15 -43.31
C PRO A 162 6.58 -30.39 -43.19
N ARG A 163 6.03 -31.45 -42.60
CA ARG A 163 6.64 -32.78 -42.63
C ARG A 163 6.48 -33.30 -44.06
N ASN A 164 7.57 -33.29 -44.82
CA ASN A 164 7.65 -34.05 -46.05
C ASN A 164 7.61 -35.54 -45.66
N PHE A 165 6.58 -36.25 -46.14
CA PHE A 165 6.50 -37.70 -46.14
C PHE A 165 7.29 -38.27 -47.31
#